data_AF-A0A0A9H866-F1
#
_entry.id   AF-A0A0A9H866-F1
#
_cell.length_a   1.000
_cell.length_b   1.000
_cell.length_c   1.000
_cell.angle_alpha   90.00
_cell.angle_beta   90.00
_cell.angle_gamma   90.00
#
_symmetry.space_group_name_H-M   'P 1'
#
loop_
_entity.id
_entity.type
_entity.pdbx_description
1 polymer ?
#
loop_
_entity_poly.entity_id
_entity_poly.type
_entity_poly.pdbx_seq_one_letter_code
_entity_poly.pdbx_strand_id
1 'polypeptide(L)'
;MSSSSRFDFRASAQQLQPPLHAGMSDEGAFANAGNLEQCARYLNQTLVTFGFPASLDLFATDPVSIARTCNCIYALLQQRQRDIEFRESTNDLRQR
;
A
#
# COMPACT_ATOMS: atom_id res chain seq x y z
N MET A 1 -18.66 -13.20 -24.64
CA MET A 1 -18.67 -11.91 -23.94
C MET A 1 -18.37 -12.20 -22.48
N SER A 2 -17.09 -12.24 -22.09
CA SER A 2 -16.72 -12.53 -20.69
C SER A 2 -16.78 -11.23 -19.90
N SER A 3 -17.79 -11.12 -19.04
CA SER A 3 -17.92 -10.06 -18.05
C SER A 3 -16.80 -10.17 -17.04
N SER A 4 -15.68 -9.50 -17.30
CA SER A 4 -14.72 -9.18 -16.24
C SER A 4 -15.40 -8.16 -15.35
N SER A 5 -15.93 -8.63 -14.22
CA SER A 5 -16.26 -7.78 -13.08
C SER A 5 -14.99 -7.04 -12.67
N ARG A 6 -14.82 -5.82 -13.19
CA ARG A 6 -13.92 -4.83 -12.59
C ARG A 6 -14.46 -4.64 -11.17
N PHE A 7 -13.89 -5.37 -10.22
CA PHE A 7 -14.02 -5.04 -8.82
C PHE A 7 -13.60 -3.57 -8.70
N ASP A 8 -14.54 -2.71 -8.32
CA ASP A 8 -14.31 -1.27 -8.16
C ASP A 8 -13.39 -1.05 -6.96
N PHE A 9 -12.10 -1.21 -7.23
CA PHE A 9 -10.99 -1.01 -6.31
C PHE A 9 -11.06 0.31 -5.56
N ARG A 10 -11.55 1.34 -6.26
CA ARG A 10 -11.75 2.69 -5.73
C ARG A 10 -12.84 2.76 -4.67
N ALA A 11 -13.87 1.91 -4.76
CA ALA A 11 -14.95 1.86 -3.77
C ALA A 11 -14.48 1.16 -2.48
N SER A 12 -13.70 0.07 -2.58
CA SER A 12 -13.12 -0.60 -1.41
C SER A 12 -12.08 0.25 -0.68
N ALA A 13 -11.29 1.05 -1.42
CA ALA A 13 -10.34 2.00 -0.84
C ALA A 13 -11.01 3.12 0.00
N GLN A 14 -12.28 3.45 -0.26
CA GLN A 14 -13.02 4.45 0.51
C GLN A 14 -13.49 3.94 1.88
N GLN A 15 -13.57 2.62 2.09
CA GLN A 15 -13.86 2.01 3.39
C GLN A 15 -12.62 1.83 4.27
N LEU A 16 -11.43 1.85 3.65
CA LEU A 16 -10.14 1.97 4.34
C LEU A 16 -9.90 3.43 4.70
N GLN A 17 -10.70 3.97 5.61
CA GLN A 17 -10.34 5.25 6.20
C GLN A 17 -9.11 4.99 7.10
N PRO A 18 -7.99 5.72 6.93
CA PRO A 18 -6.93 5.69 7.93
C PRO A 18 -7.58 6.04 9.26
N PRO A 19 -7.19 5.37 10.37
CA PRO A 19 -7.89 5.52 11.65
C PRO A 19 -8.07 7.02 11.98
N LEU A 20 -9.32 7.50 11.93
CA LEU A 20 -9.74 8.90 12.13
C LEU A 20 -9.57 9.39 13.58
N HIS A 21 -8.65 8.76 14.32
CA HIS A 21 -8.32 9.07 15.70
C HIS A 21 -6.83 8.82 16.00
N ALA A 22 -5.94 9.05 15.03
CA ALA A 22 -4.59 9.53 15.35
C ALA A 22 -4.71 11.00 15.83
N GLY A 23 -5.39 11.19 16.96
CA GLY A 23 -5.54 12.49 17.59
C GLY A 23 -4.17 12.99 18.05
N MET A 24 -3.68 14.03 17.37
CA MET A 24 -2.73 15.01 17.91
C MET A 24 -1.48 14.42 18.58
N SER A 25 -0.64 13.69 17.86
CA SER A 25 0.73 13.43 18.33
C SER A 25 1.73 13.50 17.17
N ASP A 26 2.59 14.50 17.28
CA ASP A 26 3.71 14.92 16.41
C ASP A 26 3.36 15.13 14.91
N GLU A 27 2.98 16.37 14.61
CA GLU A 27 3.03 17.06 13.31
C GLU A 27 3.19 16.18 12.02
N GLY A 28 2.13 15.44 11.65
CA GLY A 28 1.97 14.90 10.29
C GLY A 28 2.47 13.47 10.04
N ALA A 29 2.94 12.73 11.06
CA ALA A 29 3.38 11.35 10.88
C ALA A 29 2.20 10.34 10.81
N PHE A 30 2.24 9.42 9.84
CA PHE A 30 1.23 8.34 9.71
C PHE A 30 1.24 7.37 10.90
N ALA A 31 2.43 7.04 11.42
CA ALA A 31 2.62 6.06 12.48
C ALA A 31 3.48 6.63 13.62
N ASN A 32 3.11 6.33 14.86
CA ASN A 32 3.82 6.65 16.09
C ASN A 32 3.67 5.49 17.09
N ALA A 33 4.40 5.53 18.21
CA ALA A 33 4.40 4.46 19.20
C ALA A 33 3.00 4.11 19.76
N GLY A 34 2.06 5.05 19.78
CA GLY A 34 0.71 4.87 20.29
C GLY A 34 -0.28 4.27 19.28
N ASN A 35 0.06 4.19 17.99
CA ASN A 35 -0.85 3.72 16.94
C ASN A 35 -0.29 2.61 16.04
N LEU A 36 0.88 2.04 16.36
CA LEU A 36 1.58 1.07 15.51
C LEU A 36 0.70 -0.12 15.11
N GLU A 37 -0.08 -0.68 16.04
CA GLU A 37 -0.93 -1.84 15.74
C GLU A 37 -2.04 -1.48 14.75
N GLN A 38 -2.66 -0.31 14.90
CA GLN A 38 -3.70 0.18 13.99
C GLN A 38 -3.10 0.46 12.61
N CYS A 39 -1.93 1.11 12.55
CA CYS A 39 -1.20 1.34 11.31
C CYS A 39 -0.83 0.04 10.61
N ALA A 40 -0.35 -0.96 11.35
CA ALA A 40 0.01 -2.27 10.80
C ALA A 40 -1.21 -3.00 10.20
N ARG A 41 -2.34 -3.01 10.91
CA ARG A 41 -3.60 -3.58 10.40
C ARG A 41 -4.09 -2.86 9.14
N TYR A 42 -4.07 -1.52 9.16
CA TYR A 42 -4.46 -0.71 8.01
C TYR A 42 -3.57 -0.98 6.79
N LEU A 43 -2.24 -1.03 6.97
CA LEU A 43 -1.30 -1.32 5.89
C LEU A 43 -1.58 -2.69 5.28
N ASN A 44 -1.74 -3.73 6.10
CA ASN A 44 -2.04 -5.07 5.59
C ASN A 44 -3.35 -5.12 4.80
N GLN A 45 -4.40 -4.51 5.31
CA GLN A 45 -5.68 -4.46 4.60
C GLN A 45 -5.57 -3.67 3.30
N THR A 46 -4.77 -2.60 3.28
CA THR A 46 -4.48 -1.81 2.08
C THR A 46 -3.66 -2.61 1.07
N LEU A 47 -2.63 -3.34 1.50
CA LEU A 47 -1.81 -4.20 0.66
C LEU A 47 -2.63 -5.31 0.02
N VAL A 48 -3.45 -6.00 0.80
CA VAL A 48 -4.38 -7.02 0.30
C VAL A 48 -5.36 -6.41 -0.69
N THR A 49 -5.90 -5.23 -0.38
CA THR A 49 -6.76 -4.50 -1.31
C THR A 49 -6.04 -4.28 -2.62
N PHE A 50 -4.80 -3.78 -2.62
CA PHE A 50 -3.92 -3.60 -3.79
C PHE A 50 -3.42 -4.89 -4.46
N GLY A 51 -3.94 -6.06 -4.07
CA GLY A 51 -3.65 -7.34 -4.71
C GLY A 51 -2.27 -7.90 -4.33
N PHE A 52 -1.63 -7.39 -3.27
CA PHE A 52 -0.39 -7.96 -2.77
C PHE A 52 -0.69 -9.25 -2.00
N PRO A 53 -0.07 -10.38 -2.39
CA PRO A 53 -0.36 -11.69 -1.82
C PRO A 53 0.40 -11.89 -0.49
N ALA A 54 0.01 -11.18 0.57
CA ALA A 54 0.30 -11.54 1.97
C ALA A 54 -0.23 -10.47 2.93
N SER A 55 -0.81 -10.92 4.05
CA SER A 55 -0.78 -10.13 5.28
C SER A 55 0.63 -10.26 5.87
N LEU A 56 1.36 -9.15 5.93
CA LEU A 56 2.67 -9.06 6.55
C LEU A 56 2.53 -9.05 8.08
N ASP A 57 3.41 -9.76 8.75
CA ASP A 57 3.61 -9.52 10.18
C ASP A 57 4.70 -8.46 10.36
N LEU A 58 4.26 -7.23 10.64
CA LEU A 58 5.15 -6.08 10.79
C LEU A 58 5.87 -6.04 12.14
N PHE A 59 5.48 -6.91 13.08
CA PHE A 59 6.12 -7.04 14.40
C PHE A 59 6.96 -8.32 14.52
N ALA A 60 7.04 -9.11 13.45
CA ALA A 60 7.81 -10.34 13.45
C ALA A 60 9.31 -10.08 13.66
N THR A 61 9.93 -10.97 14.42
CA THR A 61 11.38 -11.01 14.65
C THR A 61 12.04 -12.18 13.94
N ASP A 62 11.26 -13.09 13.36
CA ASP A 62 11.78 -14.23 12.63
C ASP A 62 12.24 -13.83 11.21
N PRO A 63 13.37 -14.38 10.71
CA PRO A 63 13.91 -14.00 9.40
C PRO A 63 12.96 -14.23 8.22
N VAL A 64 12.06 -15.20 8.30
CA VAL A 64 11.16 -15.57 7.18
C VAL A 64 10.08 -14.51 7.00
N SER A 65 9.46 -14.07 8.09
CA SER A 65 8.48 -12.98 8.09
C SER A 65 9.11 -11.65 7.70
N ILE A 66 10.32 -11.35 8.20
CA ILE A 66 11.07 -10.15 7.79
C ILE A 66 11.36 -10.18 6.29
N ALA A 67 11.83 -11.30 5.73
CA ALA A 67 12.09 -11.43 4.30
C ALA A 67 10.83 -11.19 3.46
N ARG A 68 9.66 -11.67 3.92
CA ARG A 68 8.36 -11.42 3.26
C ARG A 68 8.03 -9.93 3.24
N THR A 69 8.22 -9.23 4.36
CA THR A 69 8.04 -7.78 4.46
C THR A 69 8.98 -7.04 3.51
N CYS A 70 10.27 -7.40 3.47
CA CYS A 70 11.24 -6.81 2.54
C CYS A 70 10.86 -7.02 1.07
N ASN A 71 10.46 -8.24 0.69
CA ASN A 71 10.04 -8.55 -0.68
C ASN A 71 8.80 -7.74 -1.09
N CYS A 72 7.84 -7.55 -0.16
CA CYS A 72 6.68 -6.71 -0.42
C CYS A 72 7.06 -5.24 -0.65
N ILE A 73 7.95 -4.68 0.18
CA ILE A 73 8.45 -3.31 0.00
C ILE A 73 9.17 -3.17 -1.34
N TYR A 74 10.00 -4.14 -1.71
CA TYR A 74 10.70 -4.15 -3.00
C TYR A 74 9.72 -4.16 -4.18
N ALA A 75 8.68 -4.99 -4.13
CA ALA A 75 7.65 -5.04 -5.16
C ALA A 75 6.89 -3.70 -5.29
N LEU A 76 6.59 -3.03 -4.18
CA LEU A 76 5.97 -1.70 -4.17
C LEU A 76 6.87 -0.65 -4.85
N LEU A 77 8.17 -0.66 -4.56
CA LEU A 77 9.13 0.24 -5.19
C LEU A 77 9.25 -0.02 -6.69
N GLN A 78 9.31 -1.28 -7.11
CA GLN A 78 9.32 -1.64 -8.54
C GLN A 78 8.03 -1.22 -9.26
N GLN A 79 6.88 -1.36 -8.59
CA GLN A 79 5.60 -0.91 -9.15
C GLN A 79 5.57 0.62 -9.32
N ARG A 80 6.10 1.38 -8.34
CA ARG A 80 6.19 2.86 -8.41
C ARG A 80 7.15 3.32 -9.51
N GLN A 81 8.30 2.67 -9.66
CA GLN A 81 9.26 3.00 -10.72
C GLN A 81 8.62 2.82 -12.11
N ARG A 82 7.93 1.69 -12.33
CA ARG A 82 7.19 1.44 -13.58
C ARG A 82 6.08 2.45 -13.83
N ASP A 83 5.36 2.87 -12.79
CA ASP A 83 4.32 3.91 -12.91
C ASP A 83 4.90 5.26 -13.34
N ILE A 84 6.05 5.66 -12.77
CA ILE A 84 6.75 6.90 -13.14
C ILE A 84 7.20 6.84 -14.61
N GLU A 85 7.90 5.77 -15.00
CA GLU A 85 8.38 5.59 -16.38
C GLU A 85 7.24 5.57 -17.41
N PHE A 86 6.12 4.93 -17.06
CA PHE A 86 4.93 4.92 -17.92
C PHE A 86 4.32 6.32 -18.09
N ARG A 87 4.28 7.12 -17.02
CA ARG A 87 3.78 8.51 -17.07
C ARG A 87 4.70 9.41 -17.88
N GLU A 88 6.01 9.27 -17.72
CA GLU A 88 7.00 10.06 -18.47
C GLU A 88 6.95 9.75 -19.97
N SER A 89 6.96 8.46 -20.35
CA SER A 89 6.85 8.05 -21.77
C SER A 89 5.57 8.53 -22.46
N THR A 90 4.46 8.58 -21.73
CA THR A 90 3.18 9.13 -22.25
C THR A 90 3.23 10.64 -22.42
N ASN A 91 3.93 11.36 -21.53
CA ASN A 91 4.09 12.81 -21.63
C ASN A 91 5.03 13.20 -22.78
N ASP A 92 6.13 12.46 -22.99
CA ASP A 92 7.05 12.66 -24.12
C ASP A 92 6.35 12.46 -25.47
N LEU A 93 5.43 11.49 -25.57
CA LEU A 93 4.65 11.24 -26.78
C LEU A 93 3.67 12.38 -27.09
N ARG A 94 3.19 13.10 -26.07
CA ARG A 94 2.28 14.25 -26.24
C ARG A 94 2.99 15.56 -26.59
N GLN A 95 4.30 15.64 -26.34
CA GLN A 95 5.12 16.82 -26.61
C GLN A 95 5.87 16.76 -27.96
N ARG A 96 5.67 15.69 -28.73
CA ARG A 96 6.16 15.53 -30.11
C ARG A 96 5.00 15.63 -31.10
#